data_AF-A0A1F6BYF0-F1
#
_entry.id   AF-A0A1F6BYF0-F1
#
_cell.length_a   1.000
_cell.length_b   1.000
_cell.length_c   1.000
_cell.angle_alpha   90.00
_cell.angle_beta   90.00
_cell.angle_gamma   90.00
#
_symmetry.space_group_name_H-M   'P 1'
#
loop_
_entity.id
_entity.type
_entity.pdbx_description
1 polymer ?
#
loop_
_entity_poly.entity_id
_entity_poly.type
_entity_poly.pdbx_seq_one_letter_code
_entity_poly.pdbx_strand_id
1 'polypeptide(L)'
;MFDILKLPSKYYFNEDTIKSGNYIDDGSLLVYYKLMQGWFSGKDTTLSFLWGGPVEWSSKDLVSYLLKLSREYSLKIENIEVIWGAIEDEYEKTLIDTDKNILPEYEAEFLIYFQKQDEYNKQVEAGKIDKKDIHTWFEKVQKYNPKHFEGSYKWALDQLKDNSGSEFAKLFNRLKIGQATADDIEMVLIYASRTLPYVVNMEDSEQVEAQHSKELMSYVLSYLSFSIVTTEDDRQKIKDDISEYLDLFIEDKLNHGREKVRIQDTSITYPSNILNFNAHKEIFSDYLKDMLSKYGNNFRIINKFEDEFPYDDNGLAPDEMKERYRTKDFLFVHCVLAFKKLGLIRMQGISTNWDALDVKPLAYESQIEVLPSFLGNQVSDKLNFDTDKSRLYVKGNEIKIKKFGDEYHTLRIIFEDPDELSKEWFFSEIREKIDESIIDDKKYYNAIYQIGLKLKANGIDNFFIRTKQSVKIDSKYLS
;
A
#
# COMPACT_ATOMS: atom_id res chain seq x y z
N MET A 1 9.11 33.65 4.97
CA MET A 1 9.53 33.11 3.65
C MET A 1 10.66 32.14 3.95
N PHE A 2 10.30 30.91 4.34
CA PHE A 2 11.25 29.83 4.60
C PHE A 2 11.58 29.20 3.25
N ASP A 3 12.84 29.22 2.85
CA ASP A 3 13.33 28.25 1.86
C ASP A 3 12.93 26.87 2.38
N ILE A 4 12.21 26.12 1.53
CA ILE A 4 11.57 24.83 1.81
C ILE A 4 12.51 23.99 2.68
N LEU A 5 12.21 23.93 3.96
CA LEU A 5 12.94 23.19 4.98
C LEU A 5 12.85 21.72 4.59
N LYS A 6 13.87 21.19 3.93
CA LYS A 6 14.05 19.74 3.91
C LYS A 6 14.10 19.28 5.37
N LEU A 7 13.09 18.52 5.80
CA LEU A 7 13.10 17.86 7.11
C LEU A 7 14.50 17.25 7.32
N PRO A 8 15.21 17.60 8.42
CA PRO A 8 16.47 16.96 8.75
C PRO A 8 16.32 15.44 8.74
N SER A 9 17.35 14.73 8.30
CA SER A 9 17.23 13.29 8.03
C SER A 9 16.79 12.45 9.24
N LYS A 10 17.01 12.97 10.45
CA LYS A 10 16.50 12.42 11.72
C LYS A 10 14.98 12.23 11.79
N TYR A 11 14.19 12.87 10.92
CA TYR A 11 12.74 12.77 10.88
C TYR A 11 12.21 11.76 9.84
N TYR A 12 13.10 11.18 9.03
CA TYR A 12 12.74 10.11 8.10
C TYR A 12 13.03 8.74 8.71
N PHE A 13 12.10 7.82 8.49
CA PHE A 13 12.21 6.42 8.90
C PHE A 13 13.50 5.76 8.35
N ASN A 14 13.76 5.90 7.05
CA ASN A 14 14.93 5.35 6.39
C ASN A 14 15.47 6.34 5.32
N GLU A 15 16.78 6.55 5.28
CA GLU A 15 17.43 7.36 4.23
C GLU A 15 17.68 6.55 2.95
N ASP A 16 17.84 5.23 3.05
CA ASP A 16 18.02 4.36 1.90
C ASP A 16 16.73 4.25 1.07
N THR A 17 16.91 4.08 -0.23
CA THR A 17 15.85 3.99 -1.25
C THR A 17 16.20 2.88 -2.23
N ILE A 18 15.26 2.45 -3.06
CA ILE A 18 15.54 1.48 -4.14
C ILE A 18 16.61 1.98 -5.12
N LYS A 19 16.87 3.29 -5.18
CA LYS A 19 17.93 3.91 -6.01
C LYS A 19 19.30 4.00 -5.34
N SER A 20 19.40 3.67 -4.05
CA SER A 20 20.63 3.83 -3.27
C SER A 20 21.67 2.73 -3.54
N GLY A 21 21.27 1.61 -4.15
CA GLY A 21 22.12 0.43 -4.29
C GLY A 21 22.37 -0.30 -2.95
N ASN A 22 21.58 0.00 -1.92
CA ASN A 22 21.64 -0.62 -0.60
C ASN A 22 20.42 -1.49 -0.35
N TYR A 23 20.53 -2.49 0.54
CA TYR A 23 19.36 -3.19 1.07
C TYR A 23 18.38 -2.21 1.73
N ILE A 24 17.09 -2.37 1.43
CA ILE A 24 15.98 -1.74 2.16
C ILE A 24 15.14 -2.82 2.86
N ASP A 25 14.32 -2.42 3.83
CA ASP A 25 13.45 -3.34 4.55
C ASP A 25 12.21 -3.72 3.71
N ASP A 26 11.54 -4.81 4.09
CA ASP A 26 10.30 -5.28 3.43
C ASP A 26 9.19 -4.23 3.42
N GLY A 27 9.07 -3.40 4.47
CA GLY A 27 8.09 -2.33 4.55
C GLY A 27 8.34 -1.25 3.51
N SER A 28 9.59 -0.82 3.38
CA SER A 28 10.01 0.13 2.35
C SER A 28 9.66 -0.36 0.94
N LEU A 29 10.04 -1.60 0.61
CA LEU A 29 9.76 -2.19 -0.71
C LEU A 29 8.24 -2.37 -0.95
N LEU A 30 7.48 -2.72 0.08
CA LEU A 30 6.02 -2.82 0.01
C LEU A 30 5.38 -1.46 -0.31
N VAL A 31 5.85 -0.37 0.30
CA VAL A 31 5.32 0.98 0.03
C VAL A 31 5.60 1.39 -1.41
N TYR A 32 6.81 1.14 -1.94
CA TYR A 32 7.11 1.34 -3.36
C TYR A 32 6.16 0.54 -4.26
N TYR A 33 5.95 -0.73 -3.95
CA TYR A 33 5.04 -1.59 -4.71
C TYR A 33 3.59 -1.07 -4.70
N LYS A 34 3.09 -0.64 -3.54
CA LYS A 34 1.73 -0.07 -3.40
C LYS A 34 1.60 1.28 -4.11
N LEU A 35 2.63 2.13 -4.04
CA LEU A 35 2.67 3.41 -4.75
C LEU A 35 2.66 3.20 -6.27
N MET A 36 3.44 2.24 -6.78
CA MET A 36 3.42 1.83 -8.19
C MET A 36 2.03 1.36 -8.63
N GLN A 37 1.27 0.71 -7.75
CA GLN A 37 -0.11 0.28 -8.04
C GLN A 37 -1.14 1.40 -7.91
N GLY A 38 -0.77 2.59 -7.43
CA GLY A 38 -1.69 3.71 -7.20
C GLY A 38 -2.56 3.57 -5.95
N TRP A 39 -2.17 2.74 -4.98
CA TRP A 39 -2.95 2.50 -3.75
C TRP A 39 -3.13 3.74 -2.86
N PHE A 40 -2.22 4.70 -2.97
CA PHE A 40 -2.28 5.96 -2.24
C PHE A 40 -2.95 7.07 -3.05
N SER A 41 -3.59 6.75 -4.17
CA SER A 41 -4.31 7.72 -5.01
C SER A 41 -5.83 7.58 -4.89
N GLY A 42 -6.55 8.69 -4.97
CA GLY A 42 -8.02 8.70 -4.95
C GLY A 42 -8.64 9.01 -3.59
N LYS A 43 -9.97 8.84 -3.49
CA LYS A 43 -10.78 9.27 -2.33
C LYS A 43 -10.75 8.30 -1.14
N ASP A 44 -10.42 7.03 -1.36
CA ASP A 44 -10.46 5.99 -0.33
C ASP A 44 -9.10 5.77 0.35
N THR A 45 -8.17 6.74 0.25
CA THR A 45 -6.80 6.58 0.75
C THR A 45 -6.74 6.47 2.26
N THR A 46 -7.73 7.00 2.98
CA THR A 46 -7.87 6.83 4.43
C THR A 46 -7.78 5.37 4.87
N LEU A 47 -8.40 4.44 4.14
CA LEU A 47 -8.29 3.00 4.44
C LEU A 47 -6.88 2.47 4.14
N SER A 48 -6.21 2.98 3.10
CA SER A 48 -4.83 2.63 2.77
C SER A 48 -3.84 3.06 3.86
N PHE A 49 -4.09 4.18 4.54
CA PHE A 49 -3.26 4.63 5.67
C PHE A 49 -3.51 3.82 6.94
N LEU A 50 -4.79 3.56 7.26
CA LEU A 50 -5.16 2.84 8.48
C LEU A 50 -4.80 1.35 8.40
N TRP A 51 -5.02 0.70 7.26
CA TRP A 51 -4.94 -0.78 7.15
C TRP A 51 -3.95 -1.27 6.10
N GLY A 52 -3.34 -0.35 5.33
CA GLY A 52 -2.43 -0.66 4.23
C GLY A 52 -0.95 -0.36 4.50
N GLY A 53 -0.59 0.10 5.69
CA GLY A 53 0.82 0.34 6.06
C GLY A 53 1.63 -0.96 6.24
N PRO A 54 2.96 -0.90 6.21
CA PRO A 54 3.81 -1.99 6.68
C PRO A 54 3.54 -2.32 8.15
N VAL A 55 3.56 -3.61 8.50
CA VAL A 55 3.26 -4.12 9.87
C VAL A 55 4.13 -3.47 10.95
N GLU A 56 5.40 -3.22 10.63
CA GLU A 56 6.41 -2.73 11.56
C GLU A 56 6.38 -1.20 11.76
N TRP A 57 5.56 -0.49 10.98
CA TRP A 57 5.64 0.97 10.88
C TRP A 57 4.48 1.63 11.63
N SER A 58 4.79 2.69 12.37
CA SER A 58 3.75 3.60 12.85
C SER A 58 3.19 4.46 11.71
N SER A 59 2.03 5.11 11.93
CA SER A 59 1.51 6.10 10.98
C SER A 59 2.52 7.22 10.71
N LYS A 60 3.28 7.64 11.73
CA LYS A 60 4.38 8.60 11.59
C LYS A 60 5.46 8.11 10.61
N ASP A 61 5.88 6.85 10.74
CA ASP A 61 6.89 6.25 9.86
C ASP A 61 6.39 6.23 8.41
N LEU A 62 5.17 5.74 8.18
CA LEU A 62 4.54 5.69 6.87
C LEU A 62 4.38 7.07 6.23
N VAL A 63 3.81 8.04 6.97
CA VAL A 63 3.63 9.42 6.49
C VAL A 63 4.99 10.03 6.13
N SER A 64 5.99 9.90 7.00
CA SER A 64 7.34 10.44 6.75
C SER A 64 7.96 9.85 5.48
N TYR A 65 7.78 8.55 5.26
CA TYR A 65 8.32 7.85 4.10
C TYR A 65 7.59 8.24 2.82
N LEU A 66 6.26 8.35 2.86
CA LEU A 66 5.47 8.80 1.73
C LEU A 66 5.79 10.24 1.31
N LEU A 67 6.06 11.15 2.25
CA LEU A 67 6.55 12.50 1.95
C LEU A 67 7.95 12.48 1.31
N LYS A 68 8.82 11.56 1.73
CA LYS A 68 10.12 11.36 1.09
C LYS A 68 9.95 10.92 -0.36
N LEU A 69 9.11 9.91 -0.60
CA LEU A 69 8.85 9.40 -1.94
C LEU A 69 8.16 10.43 -2.83
N SER A 70 7.23 11.23 -2.29
CA SER A 70 6.58 12.28 -3.06
C SER A 70 7.59 13.31 -3.55
N ARG A 71 8.59 13.67 -2.74
CA ARG A 71 9.68 14.56 -3.19
C ARG A 71 10.59 13.88 -4.20
N GLU A 72 10.99 12.63 -3.95
CA GLU A 72 11.90 11.88 -4.81
C GLU A 72 11.35 11.72 -6.24
N TYR A 73 10.04 11.48 -6.36
CA TYR A 73 9.36 11.30 -7.64
C TYR A 73 8.59 12.55 -8.09
N SER A 74 8.69 13.67 -7.36
CA SER A 74 7.93 14.90 -7.61
C SER A 74 6.41 14.69 -7.72
N LEU A 75 5.87 13.82 -6.86
CA LEU A 75 4.45 13.48 -6.80
C LEU A 75 3.67 14.54 -6.03
N LYS A 76 2.44 14.78 -6.46
CA LYS A 76 1.55 15.76 -5.82
C LYS A 76 0.80 15.12 -4.66
N ILE A 77 0.69 15.85 -3.55
CA ILE A 77 -0.15 15.49 -2.39
C ILE A 77 -1.41 16.35 -2.41
N GLU A 78 -2.57 15.72 -2.22
CA GLU A 78 -3.90 16.35 -2.21
C GLU A 78 -4.82 15.72 -1.16
N ASN A 79 -6.02 16.28 -0.98
CA ASN A 79 -7.09 15.75 -0.11
C ASN A 79 -6.61 15.41 1.31
N ILE A 80 -5.94 16.37 1.94
CA ILE A 80 -5.40 16.20 3.29
C ILE A 80 -6.56 16.33 4.29
N GLU A 81 -6.84 15.25 5.01
CA GLU A 81 -7.95 15.16 5.95
C GLU A 81 -7.49 14.56 7.28
N VAL A 82 -8.14 14.95 8.36
CA VAL A 82 -7.93 14.41 9.71
C VAL A 82 -9.27 13.93 10.24
N ILE A 83 -9.34 12.70 10.72
CA ILE A 83 -10.54 12.15 11.34
C ILE A 83 -10.65 12.69 12.77
N TRP A 84 -11.13 13.94 12.89
CA TRP A 84 -11.22 14.63 14.18
C TRP A 84 -12.11 13.95 15.19
N GLY A 85 -13.19 13.26 14.76
CA GLY A 85 -14.07 12.56 15.69
C GLY A 85 -13.33 11.54 16.56
N ALA A 86 -12.43 10.75 15.97
CA ALA A 86 -11.63 9.78 16.73
C ALA A 86 -10.66 10.46 17.71
N ILE A 87 -10.10 11.61 17.34
CA ILE A 87 -9.23 12.38 18.24
C ILE A 87 -10.06 13.03 19.35
N GLU A 88 -11.22 13.60 19.03
CA GLU A 88 -12.10 14.25 20.00
C GLU A 88 -12.57 13.28 21.07
N ASP A 89 -12.97 12.06 20.69
CA ASP A 89 -13.45 11.04 21.61
C ASP A 89 -12.37 10.62 22.64
N GLU A 90 -11.08 10.60 22.24
CA GLU A 90 -9.94 10.30 23.15
C GLU A 90 -9.71 11.37 24.22
N TYR A 91 -10.11 12.62 23.96
CA TYR A 91 -9.95 13.75 24.89
C TYR A 91 -11.28 14.23 25.48
N GLU A 92 -12.40 13.56 25.17
CA GLU A 92 -13.72 13.92 25.67
C GLU A 92 -13.87 13.50 27.13
N LYS A 93 -14.11 14.50 27.99
CA LYS A 93 -14.30 14.27 29.42
C LYS A 93 -15.62 13.51 29.65
N THR A 94 -15.58 12.52 30.53
CA THR A 94 -16.81 11.86 30.99
C THR A 94 -17.65 12.86 31.82
N LEU A 95 -18.85 13.19 31.34
CA LEU A 95 -19.76 14.15 31.99
C LEU A 95 -20.80 13.50 32.90
N ILE A 96 -20.65 12.19 33.14
CA ILE A 96 -21.50 11.38 33.99
C ILE A 96 -20.68 10.75 35.11
N ASP A 97 -21.26 10.63 36.29
CA ASP A 97 -20.65 9.93 37.42
C ASP A 97 -20.72 8.40 37.26
N THR A 98 -20.15 7.67 38.22
CA THR A 98 -20.16 6.20 38.24
C THR A 98 -21.55 5.59 38.33
N ASP A 99 -22.53 6.34 38.83
CA ASP A 99 -23.93 5.97 38.94
C ASP A 99 -24.75 6.39 37.71
N LYS A 100 -24.08 6.92 36.67
CA LYS A 100 -24.63 7.41 35.40
C LYS A 100 -25.47 8.68 35.54
N ASN A 101 -25.30 9.44 36.60
CA ASN A 101 -25.91 10.77 36.72
C ASN A 101 -25.06 11.81 36.00
N ILE A 102 -25.69 12.80 35.39
CA ILE A 102 -24.99 13.96 34.83
C ILE A 102 -24.32 14.74 35.97
N LEU A 103 -23.07 15.15 35.78
CA LEU A 103 -22.37 15.95 36.78
C LEU A 103 -23.09 17.31 36.97
N PRO A 104 -23.24 17.80 38.21
CA PRO A 104 -24.07 18.97 38.51
C PRO A 104 -23.76 20.22 37.67
N GLU A 105 -22.48 20.45 37.35
CA GLU A 105 -22.03 21.59 36.56
C GLU A 105 -22.49 21.57 35.09
N TYR A 106 -22.91 20.40 34.56
CA TYR A 106 -23.33 20.24 33.16
C TYR A 106 -24.84 20.00 33.00
N GLU A 107 -25.62 19.92 34.08
CA GLU A 107 -27.07 19.66 34.04
C GLU A 107 -27.82 20.64 33.12
N ALA A 108 -27.44 21.93 33.14
CA ALA A 108 -28.07 22.96 32.32
C ALA A 108 -27.84 22.73 30.81
N GLU A 109 -26.65 22.28 30.43
CA GLU A 109 -26.30 21.99 29.04
C GLU A 109 -27.03 20.74 28.54
N PHE A 110 -27.08 19.69 29.37
CA PHE A 110 -27.85 18.48 29.06
C PHE A 110 -29.35 18.73 28.98
N LEU A 111 -29.90 19.65 29.77
CA LEU A 111 -31.30 20.04 29.67
C LEU A 111 -31.62 20.61 28.27
N ILE A 112 -30.73 21.45 27.72
CA ILE A 112 -30.88 21.99 26.36
C ILE A 112 -30.80 20.85 25.33
N TYR A 113 -29.85 19.93 25.49
CA TYR A 113 -29.71 18.76 24.63
C TYR A 113 -30.99 17.91 24.60
N PHE A 114 -31.52 17.54 25.78
CA PHE A 114 -32.74 16.75 25.87
C PHE A 114 -33.97 17.48 25.31
N GLN A 115 -34.07 18.80 25.49
CA GLN A 115 -35.11 19.60 24.85
C GLN A 115 -35.03 19.53 23.32
N LYS A 116 -33.82 19.62 22.74
CA LYS A 116 -33.61 19.50 21.29
C LYS A 116 -33.91 18.10 20.78
N GLN A 117 -33.55 17.08 21.55
CA GLN A 117 -33.87 15.69 21.24
C GLN A 117 -35.39 15.45 21.25
N ASP A 118 -36.12 15.98 22.24
CA ASP A 118 -37.57 15.89 22.34
C ASP A 118 -38.28 16.66 21.21
N GLU A 119 -37.82 17.87 20.86
CA GLU A 119 -38.29 18.63 19.71
C GLU A 119 -38.14 17.86 18.39
N TYR A 120 -37.01 17.17 18.21
CA TYR A 120 -36.77 16.34 17.03
C TYR A 120 -37.68 15.11 17.00
N ASN A 121 -37.78 14.39 18.14
CA ASN A 121 -38.62 13.20 18.24
C ASN A 121 -40.08 13.53 17.94
N LYS A 122 -40.60 14.66 18.44
CA LYS A 122 -41.94 15.17 18.10
C LYS A 122 -42.13 15.43 16.60
N GLN A 123 -41.09 15.89 15.90
CA GLN A 123 -41.15 16.08 14.44
C GLN A 123 -41.17 14.75 13.68
N VAL A 124 -40.43 13.73 14.15
CA VAL A 124 -40.47 12.37 13.60
C VAL A 124 -41.85 11.74 13.82
N GLU A 125 -42.40 11.84 15.03
CA GLU A 125 -43.75 11.34 15.35
C GLU A 125 -44.85 12.03 14.55
N ALA A 126 -44.70 13.32 14.28
CA ALA A 126 -45.59 14.09 13.42
C ALA A 126 -45.41 13.79 11.92
N GLY A 127 -44.53 12.86 11.54
CA GLY A 127 -44.25 12.49 10.15
C GLY A 127 -43.55 13.59 9.34
N LYS A 128 -42.99 14.61 10.00
CA LYS A 128 -42.29 15.73 9.36
C LYS A 128 -40.85 15.37 9.00
N ILE A 129 -40.30 14.34 9.64
CA ILE A 129 -38.95 13.80 9.41
C ILE A 129 -39.07 12.29 9.30
N ASP A 130 -38.41 11.68 8.31
CA ASP A 130 -38.39 10.23 8.15
C ASP A 130 -37.51 9.59 9.25
N LYS A 131 -38.08 8.62 9.96
CA LYS A 131 -37.40 7.86 11.02
C LYS A 131 -36.20 7.05 10.52
N LYS A 132 -36.13 6.79 9.22
CA LYS A 132 -34.98 6.11 8.58
C LYS A 132 -33.80 7.03 8.30
N ASP A 133 -33.97 8.34 8.45
CA ASP A 133 -32.90 9.30 8.20
C ASP A 133 -32.04 9.49 9.46
N ILE A 134 -31.31 8.43 9.80
CA ILE A 134 -30.41 8.41 10.96
C ILE A 134 -29.30 9.46 10.82
N HIS A 135 -28.89 9.79 9.59
CA HIS A 135 -27.94 10.86 9.30
C HIS A 135 -28.48 12.23 9.72
N THR A 136 -29.73 12.53 9.39
CA THR A 136 -30.39 13.76 9.82
C THR A 136 -30.53 13.88 11.35
N TRP A 137 -30.64 12.76 12.09
CA TRP A 137 -30.64 12.78 13.56
C TRP A 137 -29.26 13.13 14.12
N PHE A 138 -28.21 12.46 13.62
CA PHE A 138 -26.81 12.73 13.98
C PHE A 138 -26.46 14.21 13.74
N GLU A 139 -26.77 14.75 12.56
CA GLU A 139 -26.46 16.16 12.24
C GLU A 139 -27.27 17.19 13.04
N LYS A 140 -28.54 16.91 13.36
CA LYS A 140 -29.43 17.92 13.96
C LYS A 140 -29.46 17.87 15.47
N VAL A 141 -29.38 16.70 16.10
CA VAL A 141 -29.53 16.55 17.55
C VAL A 141 -28.19 16.36 18.23
N GLN A 142 -27.32 15.51 17.68
CA GLN A 142 -26.05 15.19 18.32
C GLN A 142 -25.09 16.38 18.39
N LYS A 143 -25.19 17.35 17.47
CA LYS A 143 -24.44 18.61 17.57
C LYS A 143 -24.72 19.43 18.83
N TYR A 144 -25.83 19.17 19.51
CA TYR A 144 -26.17 19.81 20.79
C TYR A 144 -25.74 18.96 21.99
N ASN A 145 -25.20 17.76 21.77
CA ASN A 145 -24.66 16.96 22.86
C ASN A 145 -23.50 17.73 23.50
N PRO A 146 -23.55 18.02 24.81
CA PRO A 146 -22.47 18.75 25.47
C PRO A 146 -21.18 17.95 25.35
N LYS A 147 -20.15 18.57 24.78
CA LYS A 147 -18.80 18.00 24.69
C LYS A 147 -17.84 18.91 25.43
N HIS A 148 -17.15 18.37 26.42
CA HIS A 148 -16.06 19.04 27.10
C HIS A 148 -14.79 18.24 26.88
N PHE A 149 -13.70 18.95 26.64
CA PHE A 149 -12.42 18.33 26.34
C PHE A 149 -11.41 18.65 27.44
N GLU A 150 -10.46 17.75 27.64
CA GLU A 150 -9.32 17.94 28.52
C GLU A 150 -7.98 17.70 27.81
N GLY A 151 -6.88 17.80 28.56
CA GLY A 151 -5.53 17.52 28.07
C GLY A 151 -5.10 18.34 26.85
N SER A 152 -4.37 17.68 25.97
CA SER A 152 -3.70 18.29 24.81
C SER A 152 -4.66 18.87 23.77
N TYR A 153 -5.85 18.28 23.61
CA TYR A 153 -6.87 18.83 22.71
C TYR A 153 -7.48 20.12 23.27
N LYS A 154 -7.83 20.16 24.56
CA LYS A 154 -8.33 21.37 25.21
C LYS A 154 -7.31 22.50 25.16
N TRP A 155 -6.04 22.18 25.47
CA TRP A 155 -4.94 23.12 25.35
C TRP A 155 -4.85 23.72 23.93
N ALA A 156 -4.99 22.91 22.88
CA ALA A 156 -4.96 23.40 21.50
C ALA A 156 -6.16 24.31 21.15
N LEU A 157 -7.36 24.01 21.66
CA LEU A 157 -8.52 24.89 21.52
C LEU A 157 -8.29 26.23 22.21
N ASP A 158 -7.64 26.24 23.38
CA ASP A 158 -7.28 27.46 24.09
C ASP A 158 -6.19 28.25 23.34
N GLN A 159 -5.19 27.59 22.76
CA GLN A 159 -4.22 28.26 21.87
C GLN A 159 -4.90 28.91 20.68
N LEU A 160 -5.91 28.27 20.08
CA LEU A 160 -6.66 28.85 18.97
C LEU A 160 -7.43 30.11 19.38
N LYS A 161 -7.92 30.17 20.62
CA LYS A 161 -8.69 31.30 21.16
C LYS A 161 -7.78 32.44 21.64
N ASP A 162 -6.80 32.11 22.46
CA ASP A 162 -6.01 33.07 23.24
C ASP A 162 -4.71 33.45 22.53
N ASN A 163 -4.22 32.62 21.60
CA ASN A 163 -2.96 32.81 20.87
C ASN A 163 -3.08 32.43 19.38
N SER A 164 -4.17 32.86 18.74
CA SER A 164 -4.50 32.55 17.33
C SER A 164 -3.40 32.94 16.31
N GLY A 165 -2.50 33.85 16.68
CA GLY A 165 -1.37 34.28 15.87
C GLY A 165 -0.18 33.32 15.87
N SER A 166 -0.12 32.36 16.80
CA SER A 166 0.97 31.38 16.88
C SER A 166 0.98 30.42 15.68
N GLU A 167 2.15 29.91 15.31
CA GLU A 167 2.29 28.96 14.21
C GLU A 167 1.56 27.64 14.50
N PHE A 168 1.57 27.20 15.76
CA PHE A 168 0.79 26.04 16.19
C PHE A 168 -0.72 26.25 16.01
N ALA A 169 -1.28 27.37 16.52
CA ALA A 169 -2.71 27.65 16.39
C ALA A 169 -3.16 27.74 14.93
N LYS A 170 -2.36 28.37 14.06
CA LYS A 170 -2.63 28.42 12.63
C LYS A 170 -2.63 27.05 11.97
N LEU A 171 -1.63 26.21 12.29
CA LEU A 171 -1.54 24.84 11.78
C LEU A 171 -2.76 24.02 12.23
N PHE A 172 -3.05 24.02 13.54
CA PHE A 172 -4.19 23.31 14.12
C PHE A 172 -5.50 23.75 13.48
N ASN A 173 -5.70 25.06 13.27
CA ASN A 173 -6.89 25.58 12.61
C ASN A 173 -7.01 25.09 11.16
N ARG A 174 -5.94 25.14 10.37
CA ARG A 174 -5.94 24.66 8.97
C ARG A 174 -6.30 23.19 8.88
N LEU A 175 -5.75 22.35 9.76
CA LEU A 175 -6.10 20.93 9.85
C LEU A 175 -7.57 20.74 10.24
N LYS A 176 -8.09 21.55 11.18
CA LYS A 176 -9.49 21.46 11.66
C LYS A 176 -10.52 21.82 10.59
N ILE A 177 -10.23 22.81 9.76
CA ILE A 177 -11.17 23.30 8.73
C ILE A 177 -10.94 22.68 7.34
N GLY A 178 -10.06 21.66 7.23
CA GLY A 178 -9.78 20.99 5.96
C GLY A 178 -9.05 21.86 4.93
N GLN A 179 -8.17 22.76 5.39
CA GLN A 179 -7.36 23.66 4.56
C GLN A 179 -5.86 23.39 4.70
N ALA A 180 -5.48 22.19 5.14
CA ALA A 180 -4.10 21.79 5.28
C ALA A 180 -3.42 21.60 3.92
N THR A 181 -2.11 21.86 3.89
CA THR A 181 -1.22 21.71 2.74
C THR A 181 -0.15 20.65 3.00
N ALA A 182 0.63 20.26 1.99
CA ALA A 182 1.72 19.30 2.18
C ALA A 182 2.74 19.78 3.22
N ASP A 183 3.04 21.08 3.24
CA ASP A 183 3.93 21.71 4.23
C ASP A 183 3.37 21.57 5.66
N ASP A 184 2.04 21.57 5.81
CA ASP A 184 1.40 21.37 7.11
C ASP A 184 1.63 19.95 7.65
N ILE A 185 1.68 18.93 6.78
CA ILE A 185 1.99 17.54 7.20
C ILE A 185 3.41 17.48 7.79
N GLU A 186 4.36 18.19 7.18
CA GLU A 186 5.73 18.26 7.67
C GLU A 186 5.82 18.95 9.02
N MET A 187 5.05 20.03 9.20
CA MET A 187 4.95 20.70 10.48
C MET A 187 4.34 19.79 11.56
N VAL A 188 3.30 19.02 11.23
CA VAL A 188 2.73 18.00 12.13
C VAL A 188 3.81 16.99 12.53
N LEU A 189 4.59 16.46 11.58
CA LEU A 189 5.71 15.55 11.86
C LEU A 189 6.75 16.18 12.78
N ILE A 190 7.08 17.46 12.59
CA ILE A 190 8.02 18.19 13.45
C ILE A 190 7.50 18.27 14.89
N TYR A 191 6.24 18.65 15.09
CA TYR A 191 5.63 18.71 16.42
C TYR A 191 5.56 17.34 17.08
N ALA A 192 5.09 16.31 16.37
CA ALA A 192 5.00 14.93 16.85
C ALA A 192 6.40 14.32 17.16
N SER A 193 7.46 14.85 16.55
CA SER A 193 8.83 14.39 16.74
C SER A 193 9.65 15.25 17.72
N ARG A 194 9.03 16.21 18.42
CA ARG A 194 9.72 17.03 19.41
C ARG A 194 10.38 16.12 20.46
N THR A 195 11.69 16.26 20.61
CA THR A 195 12.42 15.66 21.73
C THR A 195 12.17 16.53 22.95
N LEU A 196 11.47 15.99 23.94
CA LEU A 196 11.28 16.64 25.23
C LEU A 196 12.63 16.59 25.96
N PRO A 197 13.26 17.72 26.26
CA PRO A 197 14.48 17.70 27.03
C PRO A 197 14.17 17.18 28.44
N TYR A 198 14.95 16.21 28.93
CA TYR A 198 14.97 15.79 30.34
C TYR A 198 15.49 16.89 31.30
N VAL A 199 15.53 18.15 30.87
CA VAL A 199 16.36 19.21 31.46
C VAL A 199 15.53 20.14 32.34
N VAL A 200 15.98 20.23 33.59
CA VAL A 200 15.51 21.00 34.76
C VAL A 200 15.44 22.55 34.55
N ASN A 201 15.62 23.07 33.33
CA ASN A 201 15.85 24.50 33.06
C ASN A 201 15.01 25.13 31.91
N MET A 202 13.95 24.49 31.43
CA MET A 202 12.94 25.23 30.64
C MET A 202 11.90 25.82 31.59
N GLU A 203 11.37 27.01 31.27
CA GLU A 203 10.21 27.52 31.99
C GLU A 203 9.06 26.53 31.87
N ASP A 204 8.30 26.32 32.95
CA ASP A 204 7.22 25.31 33.03
C ASP A 204 6.24 25.42 31.84
N SER A 205 6.02 26.64 31.32
CA SER A 205 5.15 26.92 30.18
C SER A 205 5.64 26.34 28.84
N GLU A 206 6.94 26.41 28.55
CA GLU A 206 7.51 25.90 27.28
C GLU A 206 7.53 24.36 27.26
N GLN A 207 7.78 23.72 28.40
CA GLN A 207 7.71 22.27 28.52
C GLN A 207 6.29 21.75 28.32
N VAL A 208 5.31 22.43 28.93
CA VAL A 208 3.89 22.10 28.80
C VAL A 208 3.42 22.28 27.34
N GLU A 209 3.82 23.35 26.66
CA GLU A 209 3.53 23.51 25.22
C GLU A 209 4.18 22.40 24.38
N ALA A 210 5.46 22.08 24.63
CA ALA A 210 6.15 21.03 23.89
C ALA A 210 5.50 19.66 24.09
N GLN A 211 5.06 19.35 25.31
CA GLN A 211 4.35 18.11 25.63
C GLN A 211 3.01 18.04 24.92
N HIS A 212 2.14 19.03 25.12
CA HIS A 212 0.79 18.99 24.56
C HIS A 212 0.79 19.03 23.03
N SER A 213 1.67 19.82 22.43
CA SER A 213 1.81 19.83 20.97
C SER A 213 2.32 18.51 20.41
N LYS A 214 3.26 17.85 21.11
CA LYS A 214 3.75 16.52 20.70
C LYS A 214 2.64 15.48 20.77
N GLU A 215 1.94 15.40 21.90
CA GLU A 215 0.87 14.44 22.13
C GLU A 215 -0.24 14.59 21.10
N LEU A 216 -0.80 15.80 20.95
CA LEU A 216 -1.89 16.03 20.01
C LEU A 216 -1.47 15.74 18.57
N MET A 217 -0.28 16.20 18.15
CA MET A 217 0.16 15.99 16.77
C MET A 217 0.50 14.53 16.47
N SER A 218 0.85 13.73 17.48
CA SER A 218 1.01 12.28 17.33
C SER A 218 -0.34 11.58 17.09
N TYR A 219 -1.39 11.99 17.79
CA TYR A 219 -2.76 11.56 17.51
C TYR A 219 -3.22 12.02 16.12
N VAL A 220 -2.95 13.28 15.75
CA VAL A 220 -3.27 13.79 14.41
C VAL A 220 -2.63 12.91 13.32
N LEU A 221 -1.34 12.54 13.43
CA LEU A 221 -0.70 11.65 12.46
C LEU A 221 -1.36 10.27 12.35
N SER A 222 -1.88 9.76 13.45
CA SER A 222 -2.54 8.44 13.49
C SER A 222 -3.86 8.43 12.71
N TYR A 223 -4.51 9.59 12.61
CA TYR A 223 -5.79 9.79 11.94
C TYR A 223 -5.70 10.72 10.72
N LEU A 224 -4.49 11.02 10.26
CA LEU A 224 -4.22 11.82 9.07
C LEU A 224 -4.30 10.94 7.83
N SER A 225 -5.01 11.40 6.81
CA SER A 225 -5.00 10.80 5.48
C SER A 225 -4.74 11.85 4.40
N PHE A 226 -4.20 11.40 3.28
CA PHE A 226 -4.02 12.22 2.08
C PHE A 226 -3.95 11.34 0.83
N SER A 227 -4.07 11.95 -0.35
CA SER A 227 -3.86 11.32 -1.64
C SER A 227 -2.50 11.70 -2.21
N ILE A 228 -1.75 10.72 -2.71
CA ILE A 228 -0.59 10.91 -3.58
C ILE A 228 -1.03 10.67 -5.01
N VAL A 229 -1.05 11.73 -5.81
CA VAL A 229 -1.46 11.67 -7.21
C VAL A 229 -0.27 11.17 -8.04
N THR A 230 -0.46 10.04 -8.71
CA THR A 230 0.52 9.43 -9.61
C THR A 230 -0.03 9.37 -11.03
N THR A 231 0.76 9.78 -12.02
CA THR A 231 0.46 9.55 -13.44
C THR A 231 0.81 8.11 -13.86
N GLU A 232 0.50 7.73 -15.10
CA GLU A 232 0.98 6.46 -15.67
C GLU A 232 2.52 6.45 -15.78
N ASP A 233 3.10 7.57 -16.21
CA ASP A 233 4.56 7.73 -16.32
C ASP A 233 5.25 7.61 -14.95
N ASP A 234 4.68 8.19 -13.89
CA ASP A 234 5.25 8.06 -12.54
C ASP A 234 5.23 6.62 -12.07
N ARG A 235 4.10 5.92 -12.27
CA ARG A 235 3.97 4.50 -11.90
C ARG A 235 4.93 3.61 -12.70
N GLN A 236 5.14 3.94 -13.98
CA GLN A 236 6.10 3.22 -14.82
C GLN A 236 7.55 3.46 -14.36
N LYS A 237 7.94 4.70 -14.02
CA LYS A 237 9.26 4.99 -13.44
C LYS A 237 9.50 4.22 -12.14
N ILE A 238 8.53 4.25 -11.21
CA ILE A 238 8.64 3.50 -9.95
C ILE A 238 8.77 2.00 -10.22
N LYS A 239 8.01 1.46 -11.19
CA LYS A 239 8.10 0.06 -11.60
C LYS A 239 9.48 -0.29 -12.14
N ASP A 240 10.08 0.58 -12.94
CA ASP A 240 11.41 0.38 -13.51
C ASP A 240 12.49 0.43 -12.43
N ASP A 241 12.40 1.37 -11.49
CA ASP A 241 13.30 1.45 -10.33
C ASP A 241 13.19 0.21 -9.42
N ILE A 242 11.97 -0.29 -9.17
CA ILE A 242 11.76 -1.55 -8.43
C ILE A 242 12.40 -2.71 -9.20
N SER A 243 12.26 -2.73 -10.52
CA SER A 243 12.82 -3.79 -11.36
C SER A 243 14.35 -3.79 -11.29
N GLU A 244 14.99 -2.63 -11.38
CA GLU A 244 16.45 -2.47 -11.28
C GLU A 244 16.96 -2.87 -9.89
N TYR A 245 16.28 -2.43 -8.83
CA TYR A 245 16.61 -2.84 -7.46
C TYR A 245 16.55 -4.36 -7.28
N LEU A 246 15.50 -5.00 -7.82
CA LEU A 246 15.37 -6.45 -7.75
C LEU A 246 16.43 -7.18 -8.58
N ASP A 247 16.91 -6.62 -9.70
CA ASP A 247 18.05 -7.17 -10.43
C ASP A 247 19.31 -7.18 -9.55
N LEU A 248 19.59 -6.07 -8.86
CA LEU A 248 20.73 -5.99 -7.92
C LEU A 248 20.57 -6.96 -6.74
N PHE A 249 19.35 -7.11 -6.21
CA PHE A 249 19.05 -8.09 -5.15
C PHE A 249 19.31 -9.52 -5.64
N ILE A 250 18.76 -9.89 -6.80
CA ILE A 250 18.89 -11.24 -7.38
C ILE A 250 20.36 -11.58 -7.71
N GLU A 251 21.14 -10.59 -8.12
CA GLU A 251 22.55 -10.75 -8.45
C GLU A 251 23.50 -10.69 -7.24
N ASP A 252 22.98 -10.57 -6.01
CA ASP A 252 23.77 -10.38 -4.78
C ASP A 252 24.70 -9.16 -4.84
N LYS A 253 24.23 -8.07 -5.48
CA LYS A 253 25.00 -6.82 -5.70
C LYS A 253 24.56 -5.64 -4.83
N LEU A 254 23.56 -5.82 -3.97
CA LEU A 254 23.18 -4.79 -3.01
C LEU A 254 24.23 -4.66 -1.91
N ASN A 255 24.57 -3.43 -1.57
CA ASN A 255 25.41 -3.16 -0.43
C ASN A 255 24.58 -3.22 0.85
N HIS A 256 25.19 -3.61 1.96
CA HIS A 256 24.61 -3.32 3.26
C HIS A 256 24.66 -1.80 3.44
N GLY A 257 23.49 -1.19 3.60
CA GLY A 257 23.34 0.26 3.77
C GLY A 257 23.91 0.73 5.11
N ARG A 258 23.40 1.86 5.61
CA ARG A 258 23.88 2.39 6.90
C ARG A 258 23.61 1.41 8.03
N GLU A 259 24.52 1.40 9.01
CA GLU A 259 24.36 0.60 10.23
C GLU A 259 23.12 0.99 11.05
N LYS A 260 22.46 2.14 10.87
CA LYS A 260 21.35 2.60 11.73
C LYS A 260 20.16 3.15 10.95
N VAL A 261 18.97 2.67 11.28
CA VAL A 261 17.65 3.11 10.81
C VAL A 261 16.84 3.64 12.00
N ARG A 262 15.85 4.52 11.78
CA ARG A 262 14.99 5.03 12.85
C ARG A 262 13.58 4.50 12.69
N ILE A 263 13.06 3.85 13.72
CA ILE A 263 11.71 3.29 13.75
C ILE A 263 11.01 3.89 14.95
N GLN A 264 9.91 4.60 14.72
CA GLN A 264 9.25 5.39 15.75
C GLN A 264 10.25 6.38 16.41
N ASP A 265 10.37 6.35 17.75
CA ASP A 265 11.31 7.17 18.51
C ASP A 265 12.63 6.45 18.80
N THR A 266 12.89 5.30 18.18
CA THR A 266 14.06 4.45 18.42
C THR A 266 15.03 4.45 17.24
N SER A 267 16.34 4.52 17.53
CA SER A 267 17.38 4.17 16.56
C SER A 267 17.74 2.69 16.67
N ILE A 268 17.61 1.95 15.57
CA ILE A 268 17.88 0.52 15.47
C ILE A 268 19.08 0.30 14.56
N THR A 269 19.98 -0.58 14.95
CA THR A 269 21.06 -1.01 14.07
C THR A 269 20.50 -1.93 13.00
N TYR A 270 20.64 -1.57 11.72
CA TYR A 270 20.20 -2.42 10.62
C TYR A 270 21.00 -3.73 10.63
N PRO A 271 20.34 -4.89 10.48
CA PRO A 271 21.01 -6.18 10.55
C PRO A 271 22.09 -6.28 9.47
N SER A 272 23.34 -6.44 9.88
CA SER A 272 24.46 -6.76 8.98
C SER A 272 24.42 -8.23 8.51
N ASN A 273 23.51 -9.03 9.07
CA ASN A 273 23.31 -10.45 8.81
C ASN A 273 22.16 -10.74 7.85
N ILE A 274 21.69 -9.74 7.09
CA ILE A 274 20.71 -10.00 6.02
C ILE A 274 21.28 -11.04 5.06
N LEU A 275 20.50 -12.10 4.83
CA LEU A 275 20.89 -13.16 3.91
C LEU A 275 21.05 -12.59 2.50
N ASN A 276 21.98 -13.17 1.73
CA ASN A 276 22.02 -12.88 0.31
C ASN A 276 20.82 -13.53 -0.40
N PHE A 277 20.54 -13.16 -1.65
CA PHE A 277 19.44 -13.71 -2.43
C PHE A 277 19.55 -15.23 -2.59
N ASN A 278 20.75 -15.78 -2.73
CA ASN A 278 20.91 -17.24 -2.85
C ASN A 278 20.37 -18.01 -1.63
N ALA A 279 20.69 -17.56 -0.41
CA ALA A 279 20.17 -18.15 0.81
C ALA A 279 18.66 -17.91 0.96
N HIS A 280 18.18 -16.70 0.66
CA HIS A 280 16.75 -16.39 0.60
C HIS A 280 15.98 -17.32 -0.36
N LYS A 281 16.53 -17.52 -1.55
CA LYS A 281 15.96 -18.35 -2.61
C LYS A 281 15.86 -19.80 -2.17
N GLU A 282 16.87 -20.34 -1.50
CA GLU A 282 16.84 -21.71 -0.96
C GLU A 282 15.71 -21.88 0.05
N ILE A 283 15.69 -21.04 1.09
CA ILE A 283 14.66 -21.05 2.15
C ILE A 283 13.26 -20.92 1.55
N PHE A 284 13.05 -19.93 0.68
CA PHE A 284 11.75 -19.67 0.09
C PHE A 284 11.33 -20.79 -0.88
N SER A 285 12.26 -21.36 -1.64
CA SER A 285 11.96 -22.48 -2.54
C SER A 285 11.52 -23.72 -1.75
N ASP A 286 12.20 -24.03 -0.64
CA ASP A 286 11.84 -25.19 0.16
C ASP A 286 10.47 -25.02 0.82
N TYR A 287 10.16 -23.82 1.31
CA TYR A 287 8.82 -23.46 1.76
C TYR A 287 7.77 -23.64 0.64
N LEU A 288 8.03 -23.14 -0.57
CA LEU A 288 7.10 -23.26 -1.70
C LEU A 288 6.88 -24.72 -2.13
N LYS A 289 7.92 -25.58 -2.10
CA LYS A 289 7.79 -27.02 -2.40
C LYS A 289 6.89 -27.72 -1.37
N ASP A 290 7.08 -27.42 -0.09
CA ASP A 290 6.25 -27.97 0.98
C ASP A 290 4.79 -27.55 0.81
N MET A 291 4.52 -26.26 0.60
CA MET A 291 3.17 -25.74 0.39
C MET A 291 2.52 -26.30 -0.89
N LEU A 292 3.28 -26.43 -1.98
CA LEU A 292 2.81 -27.03 -3.23
C LEU A 292 2.35 -28.47 -3.02
N SER A 293 3.09 -29.26 -2.22
CA SER A 293 2.74 -30.65 -1.92
C SER A 293 1.44 -30.79 -1.11
N LYS A 294 1.12 -29.78 -0.29
CA LYS A 294 -0.02 -29.77 0.63
C LYS A 294 -1.28 -29.15 0.02
N TYR A 295 -1.12 -28.06 -0.72
CA TYR A 295 -2.24 -27.19 -1.13
C TYR A 295 -2.38 -27.05 -2.65
N GLY A 296 -1.52 -27.70 -3.44
CA GLY A 296 -1.49 -27.53 -4.89
C GLY A 296 -0.79 -26.24 -5.29
N ASN A 297 -0.96 -25.81 -6.55
CA ASN A 297 -0.16 -24.73 -7.12
C ASN A 297 -0.68 -23.32 -6.83
N ASN A 298 -1.79 -23.15 -6.12
CA ASN A 298 -2.36 -21.84 -5.80
C ASN A 298 -2.71 -21.80 -4.31
N PHE A 299 -2.02 -20.96 -3.57
CA PHE A 299 -2.17 -20.85 -2.12
C PHE A 299 -1.77 -19.48 -1.60
N ARG A 300 -2.22 -19.21 -0.37
CA ARG A 300 -1.81 -18.04 0.39
C ARG A 300 -0.54 -18.36 1.17
N ILE A 301 0.42 -17.46 1.11
CA ILE A 301 1.60 -17.46 1.98
C ILE A 301 1.41 -16.40 3.04
N ILE A 302 1.69 -16.75 4.28
CA ILE A 302 1.59 -15.87 5.44
C ILE A 302 2.96 -15.88 6.10
N ASN A 303 3.66 -14.75 6.04
CA ASN A 303 4.84 -14.51 6.85
C ASN A 303 4.39 -13.81 8.14
N LYS A 304 4.06 -14.64 9.14
CA LYS A 304 3.57 -14.16 10.43
C LYS A 304 4.66 -13.42 11.19
N PHE A 305 4.23 -12.45 11.99
CA PHE A 305 4.85 -12.17 13.27
C PHE A 305 4.35 -13.23 14.28
N GLU A 306 4.93 -14.44 14.36
CA GLU A 306 4.61 -15.38 15.48
C GLU A 306 5.15 -14.82 16.81
N ASP A 307 4.63 -15.08 18.02
CA ASP A 307 3.40 -15.66 18.60
C ASP A 307 3.23 -14.93 19.96
N GLU A 308 2.01 -14.67 20.45
CA GLU A 308 1.73 -14.09 21.79
C GLU A 308 2.47 -12.78 22.16
N PHE A 309 2.30 -11.70 21.40
CA PHE A 309 2.64 -10.38 21.93
C PHE A 309 1.39 -9.76 22.55
N PRO A 310 1.35 -9.54 23.88
CA PRO A 310 0.28 -8.77 24.45
C PRO A 310 0.37 -7.39 23.81
N TYR A 311 -0.60 -7.07 22.96
CA TYR A 311 -0.97 -5.69 22.76
C TYR A 311 -1.25 -5.15 24.16
N ASP A 312 -0.33 -4.36 24.70
CA ASP A 312 -0.76 -3.38 25.68
C ASP A 312 -1.57 -2.33 24.90
N ASP A 313 -2.45 -1.61 25.60
CA ASP A 313 -3.26 -0.56 24.99
C ASP A 313 -2.40 0.60 24.39
N ASN A 314 -1.06 0.50 24.42
CA ASN A 314 -0.09 1.47 23.91
C ASN A 314 0.77 0.95 22.73
N GLY A 315 0.58 -0.28 22.25
CA GLY A 315 1.28 -0.87 21.09
C GLY A 315 2.39 -1.87 21.43
N LEU A 316 3.21 -2.24 20.43
CA LEU A 316 4.34 -3.16 20.62
C LEU A 316 5.41 -2.51 21.51
N ALA A 317 5.88 -3.23 22.54
CA ALA A 317 6.97 -2.77 23.41
C ALA A 317 8.22 -2.40 22.56
N PRO A 318 8.75 -1.16 22.66
CA PRO A 318 9.83 -0.67 21.79
C PRO A 318 11.10 -1.54 21.77
N ASP A 319 11.41 -2.25 22.87
CA ASP A 319 12.60 -3.10 22.96
C ASP A 319 12.46 -4.43 22.21
N GLU A 320 11.25 -4.95 22.08
CA GLU A 320 10.99 -6.21 21.36
C GLU A 320 11.03 -5.98 19.83
N MET A 321 10.52 -4.84 19.36
CA MET A 321 10.70 -4.41 17.96
C MET A 321 12.18 -4.21 17.61
N LYS A 322 12.99 -3.67 18.53
CA LYS A 322 14.45 -3.52 18.33
C LYS A 322 15.12 -4.86 18.08
N GLU A 323 14.86 -5.83 18.94
CA GLU A 323 15.51 -7.13 18.84
C GLU A 323 15.10 -7.84 17.55
N ARG A 324 13.81 -7.80 17.20
CA ARG A 324 13.33 -8.35 15.93
C ARG A 324 14.03 -7.74 14.72
N TYR A 325 14.11 -6.41 14.64
CA TYR A 325 14.79 -5.77 13.51
C TYR A 325 16.26 -6.16 13.44
N ARG A 326 16.93 -6.37 14.58
CA ARG A 326 18.32 -6.85 14.62
C ARG A 326 18.49 -8.30 14.22
N THR A 327 17.50 -9.14 14.48
CA THR A 327 17.57 -10.58 14.15
C THR A 327 16.95 -10.90 12.78
N LYS A 328 16.35 -9.92 12.10
CA LYS A 328 15.71 -10.11 10.79
C LYS A 328 16.76 -10.36 9.70
N ASP A 329 16.92 -11.62 9.36
CA ASP A 329 17.82 -12.11 8.33
C ASP A 329 17.11 -12.40 7.00
N PHE A 330 15.82 -12.73 7.05
CA PHE A 330 14.96 -13.04 5.91
C PHE A 330 14.01 -11.90 5.50
N LEU A 331 13.98 -11.60 4.20
CA LEU A 331 13.20 -10.54 3.54
C LEU A 331 12.08 -11.15 2.66
N PHE A 332 10.87 -11.23 3.20
CA PHE A 332 9.73 -11.89 2.57
C PHE A 332 9.21 -11.14 1.34
N VAL A 333 8.97 -9.83 1.45
CA VAL A 333 8.45 -9.02 0.34
C VAL A 333 9.43 -9.03 -0.83
N HIS A 334 10.73 -8.96 -0.52
CA HIS A 334 11.80 -9.11 -1.50
C HIS A 334 11.74 -10.46 -2.22
N CYS A 335 11.64 -11.56 -1.49
CA CYS A 335 11.56 -12.91 -2.07
C CYS A 335 10.35 -13.07 -2.99
N VAL A 336 9.16 -12.64 -2.55
CA VAL A 336 7.93 -12.73 -3.34
C VAL A 336 8.06 -11.94 -4.65
N LEU A 337 8.55 -10.70 -4.58
CA LEU A 337 8.72 -9.87 -5.77
C LEU A 337 9.84 -10.36 -6.70
N ALA A 338 10.94 -10.88 -6.15
CA ALA A 338 12.03 -11.48 -6.92
C ALA A 338 11.57 -12.75 -7.65
N PHE A 339 10.84 -13.64 -6.99
CA PHE A 339 10.30 -14.86 -7.61
C PHE A 339 9.26 -14.54 -8.69
N LYS A 340 8.46 -13.49 -8.48
CA LYS A 340 7.54 -12.96 -9.51
C LYS A 340 8.32 -12.47 -10.72
N LYS A 341 9.38 -11.69 -10.50
CA LYS A 341 10.24 -11.15 -11.58
C LYS A 341 10.96 -12.25 -12.36
N LEU A 342 11.43 -13.30 -11.68
CA LEU A 342 12.03 -14.49 -12.29
C LEU A 342 11.02 -15.39 -13.01
N GLY A 343 9.73 -15.07 -12.98
CA GLY A 343 8.69 -15.89 -13.61
C GLY A 343 8.51 -17.26 -12.96
N LEU A 344 8.83 -17.38 -11.66
CA LEU A 344 8.66 -18.63 -10.88
C LEU A 344 7.29 -18.70 -10.22
N ILE A 345 6.71 -17.54 -9.92
CA ILE A 345 5.36 -17.42 -9.36
C ILE A 345 4.58 -16.33 -10.10
N ARG A 346 3.26 -16.45 -10.10
CA ARG A 346 2.34 -15.35 -10.35
C ARG A 346 1.80 -14.86 -9.01
N MET A 347 1.92 -13.56 -8.77
CA MET A 347 1.38 -12.92 -7.58
C MET A 347 0.05 -12.24 -7.91
N GLN A 348 -1.01 -12.60 -7.18
CA GLN A 348 -2.33 -11.96 -7.32
C GLN A 348 -2.43 -10.70 -6.45
N GLY A 349 -1.79 -10.71 -5.28
CA GLY A 349 -1.73 -9.56 -4.38
C GLY A 349 -0.74 -9.78 -3.24
N ILE A 350 -0.35 -8.69 -2.59
CA ILE A 350 0.42 -8.69 -1.36
C ILE A 350 -0.17 -7.64 -0.42
N SER A 351 -0.39 -8.01 0.83
CA SER A 351 -1.04 -7.17 1.83
C SER A 351 -0.47 -7.44 3.22
N THR A 352 -0.94 -6.67 4.18
CA THR A 352 -0.79 -6.93 5.60
C THR A 352 -2.14 -7.41 6.11
N ASN A 353 -2.16 -8.40 7.01
CA ASN A 353 -3.41 -8.92 7.58
C ASN A 353 -3.83 -8.11 8.82
N TRP A 354 -4.12 -6.83 8.61
CA TRP A 354 -4.68 -6.01 9.66
C TRP A 354 -6.16 -6.35 9.82
N ASP A 355 -6.50 -7.17 10.81
CA ASP A 355 -7.89 -7.50 11.16
C ASP A 355 -8.26 -6.73 12.42
N ALA A 356 -8.98 -5.61 12.27
CA ALA A 356 -9.36 -4.73 13.38
C ALA A 356 -10.29 -5.41 14.41
N LEU A 357 -10.82 -6.60 14.09
CA LEU A 357 -11.83 -7.31 14.88
C LEU A 357 -11.34 -8.67 15.40
N ASP A 358 -10.19 -9.15 14.95
CA ASP A 358 -9.71 -10.50 15.21
C ASP A 358 -8.24 -10.39 15.67
N VAL A 359 -7.94 -10.90 16.86
CA VAL A 359 -6.60 -10.90 17.49
C VAL A 359 -5.69 -11.91 16.75
N LYS A 360 -5.48 -11.70 15.45
CA LYS A 360 -4.55 -12.47 14.63
C LYS A 360 -3.17 -11.82 14.73
N PRO A 361 -2.10 -12.61 14.76
CA PRO A 361 -0.75 -12.07 14.64
C PRO A 361 -0.62 -11.31 13.32
N LEU A 362 -0.10 -10.09 13.39
CA LEU A 362 0.22 -9.28 12.23
C LEU A 362 1.17 -10.03 11.31
N ALA A 363 1.00 -9.91 10.00
CA ALA A 363 1.71 -10.71 9.01
C ALA A 363 1.72 -9.99 7.67
N TYR A 364 2.74 -10.31 6.87
CA TYR A 364 2.66 -10.10 5.44
C TYR A 364 1.99 -11.30 4.80
N GLU A 365 1.01 -11.05 3.93
CA GLU A 365 0.29 -12.09 3.22
C GLU A 365 0.40 -11.88 1.72
N SER A 366 0.58 -12.96 0.97
CA SER A 366 0.51 -12.93 -0.48
C SER A 366 -0.25 -14.12 -1.03
N GLN A 367 -1.20 -13.85 -1.94
CA GLN A 367 -1.85 -14.88 -2.73
C GLN A 367 -1.03 -15.13 -3.98
N ILE A 368 -0.55 -16.36 -4.16
CA ILE A 368 0.33 -16.73 -5.26
C ILE A 368 -0.13 -17.98 -6.00
N GLU A 369 0.34 -18.09 -7.24
CA GLU A 369 0.30 -19.30 -8.04
C GLU A 369 1.74 -19.69 -8.43
N VAL A 370 2.17 -20.90 -8.07
CA VAL A 370 3.48 -21.46 -8.44
C VAL A 370 3.45 -21.88 -9.91
N LEU A 371 4.41 -21.40 -10.69
CA LEU A 371 4.48 -21.64 -12.14
C LEU A 371 5.32 -22.89 -12.45
N PRO A 372 5.09 -23.56 -13.60
CA PRO A 372 5.85 -24.77 -13.97
C PRO A 372 7.37 -24.60 -14.00
N SER A 373 7.84 -23.41 -14.37
CA SER A 373 9.25 -22.99 -14.37
C SER A 373 9.94 -23.20 -13.01
N PHE A 374 9.22 -23.04 -11.90
CA PHE A 374 9.74 -23.26 -10.55
C PHE A 374 10.17 -24.71 -10.29
N LEU A 375 9.48 -25.68 -10.88
CA LEU A 375 9.74 -27.11 -10.66
C LEU A 375 10.89 -27.65 -11.49
N GLY A 376 11.59 -26.81 -12.25
CA GLY A 376 12.58 -27.27 -13.22
C GLY A 376 11.97 -28.06 -14.38
N ASN A 377 10.64 -28.09 -14.50
CA ASN A 377 9.98 -28.49 -15.73
C ASN A 377 10.30 -27.40 -16.74
N GLN A 378 11.35 -27.62 -17.54
CA GLN A 378 11.63 -26.80 -18.72
C GLN A 378 10.43 -26.89 -19.65
N VAL A 379 9.48 -25.98 -19.44
CA VAL A 379 8.59 -25.52 -20.50
C VAL A 379 9.54 -24.90 -21.50
N SER A 380 9.68 -25.52 -22.67
CA SER A 380 10.59 -25.08 -23.74
C SER A 380 10.69 -23.55 -23.80
N ASP A 381 11.88 -23.00 -23.49
CA ASP A 381 12.15 -21.57 -23.67
C ASP A 381 12.02 -21.16 -25.14
N LYS A 382 12.17 -22.14 -26.05
CA LYS A 382 11.93 -21.93 -27.47
C LYS A 382 10.46 -21.68 -27.72
N LEU A 383 10.19 -20.52 -28.29
CA LEU A 383 8.93 -20.15 -28.88
C LEU A 383 8.45 -21.27 -29.83
N ASN A 384 7.33 -21.91 -29.49
CA ASN A 384 6.80 -23.03 -30.25
C ASN A 384 5.28 -23.16 -30.06
N PHE A 385 4.59 -23.69 -31.06
CA PHE A 385 3.22 -24.14 -30.97
C PHE A 385 3.13 -25.65 -31.18
N ASP A 386 2.88 -26.40 -30.11
CA ASP A 386 2.63 -27.83 -30.16
C ASP A 386 1.20 -28.07 -30.67
N THR A 387 1.11 -28.44 -31.95
CA THR A 387 -0.14 -28.68 -32.66
C THR A 387 -0.87 -29.92 -32.14
N ASP A 388 -0.14 -30.94 -31.65
CA ASP A 388 -0.73 -32.16 -31.12
C ASP A 388 -1.43 -31.91 -29.79
N LYS A 389 -0.76 -31.20 -28.87
CA LYS A 389 -1.30 -30.86 -27.55
C LYS A 389 -2.17 -29.60 -27.56
N SER A 390 -2.13 -28.81 -28.63
CA SER A 390 -2.76 -27.49 -28.72
C SER A 390 -2.24 -26.55 -27.62
N ARG A 391 -0.91 -26.35 -27.60
CA ARG A 391 -0.21 -25.52 -26.60
C ARG A 391 0.75 -24.55 -27.27
N LEU A 392 0.63 -23.28 -26.92
CA LEU A 392 1.58 -22.24 -27.32
C LEU A 392 2.56 -22.01 -26.16
N TYR A 393 3.85 -22.13 -26.44
CA TYR A 393 4.94 -21.93 -25.49
C TYR A 393 5.67 -20.63 -25.81
N VAL A 394 5.73 -19.70 -24.85
CA VAL A 394 6.41 -18.39 -25.00
C VAL A 394 7.14 -18.07 -23.70
N LYS A 395 8.47 -17.93 -23.74
CA LYS A 395 9.31 -17.62 -22.56
C LYS A 395 8.96 -18.50 -21.35
N GLY A 396 8.89 -19.81 -21.55
CA GLY A 396 8.55 -20.77 -20.49
C GLY A 396 7.09 -20.77 -20.02
N ASN A 397 6.19 -19.98 -20.63
CA ASN A 397 4.76 -20.00 -20.32
C ASN A 397 4.01 -20.93 -21.28
N GLU A 398 3.12 -21.76 -20.76
CA GLU A 398 2.21 -22.61 -21.53
C GLU A 398 0.83 -21.96 -21.64
N ILE A 399 0.39 -21.66 -22.86
CA ILE A 399 -0.94 -21.15 -23.15
C ILE A 399 -1.79 -22.24 -23.80
N LYS A 400 -2.87 -22.61 -23.12
CA LYS A 400 -3.82 -23.60 -23.61
C LYS A 400 -4.72 -23.02 -24.70
N ILE A 401 -4.69 -23.65 -25.88
CA ILE A 401 -5.53 -23.30 -27.03
C ILE A 401 -6.59 -24.39 -27.21
N LYS A 402 -7.79 -24.00 -27.66
CA LYS A 402 -8.84 -24.96 -28.01
C LYS A 402 -8.49 -25.60 -29.35
N LYS A 403 -8.24 -26.91 -29.35
CA LYS A 403 -7.90 -27.67 -30.56
C LYS A 403 -9.01 -27.54 -31.62
N PHE A 404 -8.62 -27.40 -32.89
CA PHE A 404 -9.51 -27.21 -34.04
C PHE A 404 -10.39 -25.94 -34.02
N GLY A 405 -10.09 -24.99 -33.13
CA GLY A 405 -10.68 -23.64 -33.17
C GLY A 405 -9.89 -22.67 -34.05
N ASP A 406 -10.40 -21.46 -34.20
CA ASP A 406 -9.80 -20.42 -35.05
C ASP A 406 -8.42 -19.99 -34.55
N GLU A 407 -8.27 -19.88 -33.22
CA GLU A 407 -6.97 -19.65 -32.57
C GLU A 407 -5.96 -20.75 -32.91
N TYR A 408 -6.41 -22.01 -32.92
CA TYR A 408 -5.57 -23.16 -33.22
C TYR A 408 -5.09 -23.14 -34.67
N HIS A 409 -6.00 -22.95 -35.63
CA HIS A 409 -5.63 -22.95 -37.04
C HIS A 409 -4.75 -21.77 -37.42
N THR A 410 -5.03 -20.59 -36.85
CA THR A 410 -4.19 -19.40 -37.01
C THR A 410 -2.76 -19.65 -36.51
N LEU A 411 -2.60 -20.15 -35.28
CA LEU A 411 -1.28 -20.46 -34.73
C LEU A 411 -0.58 -21.57 -35.48
N ARG A 412 -1.31 -22.62 -35.90
CA ARG A 412 -0.74 -23.72 -36.69
C ARG A 412 -0.05 -23.22 -37.96
N ILE A 413 -0.60 -22.21 -38.62
CA ILE A 413 -0.03 -21.65 -39.86
C ILE A 413 1.14 -20.73 -39.57
N ILE A 414 1.01 -19.82 -38.60
CA ILE A 414 2.10 -18.89 -38.24
C ILE A 414 3.34 -19.65 -37.77
N PHE A 415 3.15 -20.79 -37.09
CA PHE A 415 4.21 -21.65 -36.56
C PHE A 415 4.50 -22.87 -37.45
N GLU A 416 3.96 -22.93 -38.68
CA GLU A 416 4.18 -24.06 -39.59
C GLU A 416 5.64 -24.16 -40.01
N ASP A 417 6.27 -23.01 -40.29
CA ASP A 417 7.67 -22.89 -40.64
C ASP A 417 8.41 -22.01 -39.61
N PRO A 418 9.32 -22.57 -38.80
CA PRO A 418 10.10 -21.82 -37.83
C PRO A 418 10.89 -20.65 -38.44
N ASP A 419 11.33 -20.75 -39.70
CA ASP A 419 12.11 -19.71 -40.37
C ASP A 419 11.24 -18.49 -40.75
N GLU A 420 9.91 -18.67 -40.85
CA GLU A 420 8.95 -17.60 -41.14
C GLU A 420 8.34 -16.94 -39.87
N LEU A 421 8.77 -17.30 -38.66
CA LEU A 421 8.21 -16.71 -37.42
C LEU A 421 8.40 -15.19 -37.32
N SER A 422 9.46 -14.67 -37.95
CA SER A 422 9.77 -13.22 -38.00
C SER A 422 9.00 -12.45 -39.08
N LYS A 423 8.31 -13.17 -39.97
CA LYS A 423 7.56 -12.62 -41.09
C LYS A 423 6.28 -11.92 -40.60
N GLU A 424 5.85 -10.92 -41.36
CA GLU A 424 4.51 -10.37 -41.23
C GLU A 424 3.53 -11.24 -42.04
N TRP A 425 2.51 -11.78 -41.37
CA TRP A 425 1.50 -12.63 -41.97
C TRP A 425 0.25 -11.81 -42.26
N PHE A 426 -0.21 -11.81 -43.52
CA PHE A 426 -1.50 -11.23 -43.86
C PHE A 426 -2.63 -12.21 -43.55
N PHE A 427 -3.77 -11.73 -43.06
CA PHE A 427 -4.90 -12.60 -42.73
C PHE A 427 -5.46 -13.34 -43.95
N SER A 428 -5.33 -12.75 -45.15
CA SER A 428 -5.65 -13.41 -46.41
C SER A 428 -4.75 -14.60 -46.70
N GLU A 429 -3.45 -14.53 -46.41
CA GLU A 429 -2.50 -15.63 -46.58
C GLU A 429 -2.81 -16.78 -45.61
N ILE A 430 -3.14 -16.44 -44.35
CA ILE A 430 -3.57 -17.43 -43.36
C ILE A 430 -4.87 -18.11 -43.83
N ARG A 431 -5.82 -17.36 -44.40
CA ARG A 431 -7.07 -17.90 -44.94
C ARG A 431 -6.82 -18.89 -46.07
N GLU A 432 -5.99 -18.53 -47.05
CA GLU A 432 -5.64 -19.37 -48.21
C GLU A 432 -5.06 -20.72 -47.79
N LYS A 433 -4.28 -20.75 -46.69
CA LYS A 433 -3.72 -21.98 -46.12
C LYS A 433 -4.70 -22.85 -45.32
N ILE A 434 -5.90 -22.37 -44.97
CA ILE A 434 -6.91 -23.13 -44.21
C ILE A 434 -7.97 -23.71 -45.13
N ASP A 435 -8.68 -22.85 -45.88
CA ASP A 435 -9.72 -23.20 -46.84
C ASP A 435 -10.19 -21.93 -47.59
N GLU A 436 -10.19 -21.95 -48.94
CA GLU A 436 -10.63 -20.82 -49.78
C GLU A 436 -12.14 -20.52 -49.69
N SER A 437 -12.94 -21.45 -49.14
CA SER A 437 -14.41 -21.35 -49.14
C SER A 437 -15.01 -20.51 -47.99
N ILE A 438 -14.20 -19.97 -47.07
CA ILE A 438 -14.66 -19.23 -45.86
C ILE A 438 -14.25 -17.75 -45.93
N ILE A 439 -15.23 -16.85 -46.04
CA ILE A 439 -15.09 -15.51 -46.64
C ILE A 439 -14.56 -14.38 -45.71
N ASP A 440 -14.29 -14.58 -44.41
CA ASP A 440 -14.01 -13.42 -43.51
C ASP A 440 -12.67 -13.43 -42.76
N ASP A 441 -11.74 -12.57 -43.18
CA ASP A 441 -10.45 -12.30 -42.54
C ASP A 441 -10.60 -11.79 -41.10
N LYS A 442 -11.74 -11.18 -40.76
CA LYS A 442 -12.07 -10.72 -39.40
C LYS A 442 -11.99 -11.84 -38.38
N LYS A 443 -12.24 -13.07 -38.81
CA LYS A 443 -12.17 -14.26 -37.97
C LYS A 443 -10.75 -14.50 -37.44
N TYR A 444 -9.73 -14.35 -38.29
CA TYR A 444 -8.32 -14.51 -37.92
C TYR A 444 -7.79 -13.33 -37.11
N TYR A 445 -8.22 -12.11 -37.45
CA TYR A 445 -7.97 -10.93 -36.62
C TYR A 445 -8.49 -11.13 -35.18
N ASN A 446 -9.73 -11.60 -35.04
CA ASN A 446 -10.34 -11.89 -33.74
C ASN A 446 -9.60 -13.02 -33.01
N ALA A 447 -9.15 -14.06 -33.72
CA ALA A 447 -8.37 -15.15 -33.13
C ALA A 447 -7.06 -14.64 -32.51
N ILE A 448 -6.27 -13.84 -33.26
CA ILE A 448 -5.06 -13.21 -32.72
C ILE A 448 -5.40 -12.30 -31.54
N TYR A 449 -6.53 -11.58 -31.59
CA TYR A 449 -6.96 -10.75 -30.47
C TYR A 449 -7.21 -11.55 -29.21
N GLN A 450 -7.92 -12.66 -29.30
CA GLN A 450 -8.18 -13.53 -28.14
C GLN A 450 -6.89 -14.18 -27.62
N ILE A 451 -5.99 -14.61 -28.50
CA ILE A 451 -4.68 -15.12 -28.08
C ILE A 451 -3.87 -14.03 -27.37
N GLY A 452 -3.90 -12.79 -27.88
CA GLY A 452 -3.25 -11.64 -27.25
C GLY A 452 -3.77 -11.34 -25.85
N LEU A 453 -5.07 -11.47 -25.61
CA LEU A 453 -5.65 -11.33 -24.26
C LEU A 453 -5.17 -12.45 -23.32
N LYS A 454 -5.12 -13.69 -23.80
CA LYS A 454 -4.59 -14.82 -23.01
C LYS A 454 -3.13 -14.63 -22.66
N LEU A 455 -2.30 -14.19 -23.61
CA LEU A 455 -0.88 -13.91 -23.39
C LEU A 455 -0.68 -12.77 -22.38
N LYS A 456 -1.44 -11.68 -22.52
CA LYS A 456 -1.43 -10.55 -21.57
C LYS A 456 -1.80 -10.98 -20.15
N ALA A 457 -2.81 -11.85 -19.99
CA ALA A 457 -3.17 -12.41 -18.69
C ALA A 457 -2.05 -13.26 -18.06
N ASN A 458 -1.09 -13.73 -18.87
CA ASN A 458 0.09 -14.47 -18.43
C ASN A 458 1.37 -13.60 -18.39
N GLY A 459 1.24 -12.27 -18.40
CA GLY A 459 2.38 -11.35 -18.30
C GLY A 459 3.19 -11.18 -19.59
N ILE A 460 2.67 -11.65 -20.73
CA ILE A 460 3.32 -11.55 -22.04
C ILE A 460 2.63 -10.43 -22.83
N ASP A 461 3.13 -9.21 -22.66
CA ASP A 461 2.58 -8.01 -23.29
C ASP A 461 3.11 -7.77 -24.70
N ASN A 462 2.22 -7.32 -25.60
CA ASN A 462 2.56 -6.95 -26.97
C ASN A 462 3.25 -8.08 -27.77
N PHE A 463 2.85 -9.34 -27.56
CA PHE A 463 3.39 -10.48 -28.32
C PHE A 463 3.12 -10.36 -29.83
N PHE A 464 1.91 -9.93 -30.19
CA PHE A 464 1.52 -9.70 -31.58
C PHE A 464 1.42 -8.21 -31.87
N ILE A 465 2.22 -7.75 -32.85
CA ILE A 465 2.03 -6.47 -33.53
C ILE A 465 0.97 -6.71 -34.61
N ARG A 466 -0.14 -5.98 -34.54
CA ARG A 466 -1.30 -6.21 -35.41
C ARG A 466 -1.72 -4.96 -36.15
N THR A 467 -2.17 -5.15 -37.38
CA THR A 467 -2.96 -4.17 -38.12
C THR A 467 -4.37 -4.72 -38.36
N LYS A 468 -5.19 -4.02 -39.14
CA LYS A 468 -6.48 -4.55 -39.59
C LYS A 468 -6.34 -5.72 -40.59
N GLN A 469 -5.16 -5.91 -41.18
CA GLN A 469 -4.93 -6.82 -42.30
C GLN A 469 -3.82 -7.86 -42.04
N SER A 470 -2.99 -7.64 -41.03
CA SER A 470 -1.80 -8.44 -40.78
C SER A 470 -1.50 -8.63 -39.30
N VAL A 471 -0.65 -9.61 -39.02
CA VAL A 471 -0.06 -9.90 -37.72
C VAL A 471 1.41 -10.24 -37.86
N LYS A 472 2.22 -9.76 -36.92
CA LYS A 472 3.64 -10.11 -36.79
C LYS A 472 3.97 -10.40 -35.33
N ILE A 473 4.84 -11.37 -35.08
CA ILE A 473 5.39 -11.61 -33.74
C ILE A 473 6.43 -10.52 -33.44
N ASP A 474 6.31 -9.87 -32.28
CA ASP A 474 7.28 -8.87 -31.82
C ASP A 474 8.66 -9.53 -31.66
N SER A 475 9.69 -8.91 -32.24
CA SER A 475 11.06 -9.45 -32.31
C SER A 475 11.65 -9.76 -30.95
N LYS A 476 11.20 -9.11 -29.85
CA LYS A 476 11.66 -9.39 -28.48
C LYS A 476 11.27 -10.78 -27.94
N TYR A 477 10.46 -11.52 -28.69
CA TYR A 477 10.04 -12.90 -28.38
C TYR A 477 10.62 -13.95 -29.34
N LEU A 478 11.37 -13.52 -30.36
CA LEU A 478 11.99 -14.41 -31.35
C LEU A 478 13.45 -14.77 -31.00
N SER A 479 14.03 -14.09 -30.02
CA SER A 479 15.43 -14.20 -29.58
C SER A 479 15.63 -15.21 -28.45
#